data_AF-A0A969BKS9-F1
#
_entry.id   AF-A0A969BKS9-F1
#
_cell.length_a   1.000
_cell.length_b   1.000
_cell.length_c   1.000
_cell.angle_alpha   90.00
_cell.angle_beta   90.00
_cell.angle_gamma   90.00
#
_symmetry.space_group_name_H-M   'P 1'
#
loop_
_entity.id
_entity.type
_entity.pdbx_description
1 polymer ?
#
loop_
_entity_poly.entity_id
_entity_poly.type
_entity_poly.pdbx_seq_one_letter_code
_entity_poly.pdbx_strand_id
1 'polypeptide(L)'
;MFNAFLDNIIRLIRSKQEADNTALYDCLSTPGKAEEIASIMVHNWEMAHQLVTANGGEFIAILQPAAFIGSPKVDHLKFDEAFRKNFMAVYDHIRKILSEKNYPWVVDMTKAFDHDEYIYIDFCHVSPNGNALIVDTL
;
A
#
# COMPACT_ATOMS: atom_id res chain seq x y z
N MET A 1 -10.09 15.82 -45.46
CA MET A 1 -9.19 16.13 -44.32
C MET A 1 -9.94 16.42 -43.01
N PHE A 2 -11.28 16.27 -42.95
CA PHE A 2 -12.08 16.53 -41.73
C PHE A 2 -12.33 15.28 -40.86
N ASN A 3 -12.18 14.06 -41.42
CA ASN A 3 -12.49 12.80 -40.72
C ASN A 3 -11.46 12.40 -39.65
N ALA A 4 -10.17 12.53 -39.92
CA ALA A 4 -9.14 12.08 -38.98
C ALA A 4 -9.14 12.86 -37.65
N PHE A 5 -9.54 14.13 -37.69
CA PHE A 5 -9.64 14.95 -36.48
C PHE A 5 -10.85 14.55 -35.62
N LEU A 6 -12.01 14.31 -36.26
CA LEU A 6 -13.22 13.88 -35.56
C LEU A 6 -13.08 12.48 -34.97
N ASP A 7 -12.47 11.56 -35.73
CA ASP A 7 -12.19 10.19 -35.28
C ASP A 7 -11.24 10.17 -34.07
N ASN A 8 -10.22 11.03 -34.07
CA ASN A 8 -9.32 11.18 -32.93
C ASN A 8 -10.02 11.75 -31.69
N ILE A 9 -10.94 12.71 -31.85
CA ILE A 9 -11.72 13.25 -30.73
C ILE A 9 -12.65 12.18 -30.16
N ILE A 10 -13.38 11.45 -30.99
CA ILE A 10 -14.28 10.37 -30.55
C ILE A 10 -13.49 9.28 -29.82
N ARG A 11 -12.31 8.93 -30.35
CA ARG A 11 -11.41 7.96 -29.71
C ARG A 11 -10.93 8.45 -28.34
N LEU A 12 -10.59 9.73 -28.21
CA LEU A 12 -10.18 10.34 -26.94
C LEU A 12 -11.32 10.36 -25.91
N ILE A 13 -12.55 10.67 -26.35
CA ILE A 13 -13.75 10.66 -25.50
C ILE A 13 -14.04 9.24 -25.02
N ARG A 14 -14.00 8.24 -25.92
CA ARG A 14 -14.20 6.83 -25.56
C ARG A 14 -13.14 6.32 -24.61
N SER A 15 -11.86 6.61 -24.84
CA SER A 15 -10.80 6.19 -23.92
C SER A 15 -10.94 6.83 -22.54
N LYS A 16 -11.45 8.07 -22.46
CA LYS A 16 -11.70 8.74 -21.19
C LYS A 16 -12.92 8.14 -20.47
N GLN A 17 -13.98 7.78 -21.19
CA GLN A 17 -15.16 7.10 -20.65
C GLN A 17 -14.85 5.66 -20.20
N GLU A 18 -13.98 4.93 -20.91
CA GLU A 18 -13.52 3.60 -20.51
C GLU A 18 -12.64 3.67 -19.26
N ALA A 19 -11.77 4.68 -19.15
CA ALA A 19 -10.99 4.94 -17.93
C ALA A 19 -11.87 5.32 -16.72
N ASP A 20 -12.99 6.02 -16.95
CA ASP A 20 -13.99 6.35 -15.91
C ASP A 20 -14.81 5.12 -15.47
N ASN A 21 -14.97 4.13 -16.34
CA ASN A 21 -15.77 2.93 -16.09
C ASN A 21 -15.01 1.78 -15.41
N THR A 22 -13.68 1.83 -15.36
CA THR A 22 -12.89 0.90 -14.56
C THR A 22 -12.73 1.46 -13.15
N ALA A 23 -13.17 0.69 -12.14
CA ALA A 23 -12.88 1.04 -10.74
C ALA A 23 -11.35 1.21 -10.59
N LEU A 24 -10.91 2.38 -10.16
CA LEU A 24 -9.49 2.75 -10.03
C LEU A 24 -8.71 1.78 -9.12
N TYR A 25 -9.43 1.09 -8.21
CA TYR A 25 -8.90 0.10 -7.27
C TYR A 25 -9.76 -1.17 -7.32
N ASP A 26 -9.11 -2.32 -7.49
CA ASP A 26 -9.79 -3.58 -7.80
C ASP A 26 -9.24 -4.79 -7.03
N CYS A 27 -8.53 -4.59 -5.91
CA CYS A 27 -8.08 -5.68 -5.02
C CYS A 27 -9.26 -6.50 -4.50
N LEU A 28 -10.44 -5.89 -4.37
CA LEU A 28 -11.68 -6.49 -3.89
C LEU A 28 -12.64 -6.92 -5.01
N SER A 29 -12.31 -6.70 -6.28
CA SER A 29 -13.21 -7.03 -7.40
C SER A 29 -13.37 -8.54 -7.61
N THR A 30 -12.42 -9.34 -7.13
CA THR A 30 -12.35 -10.78 -7.33
C THR A 30 -12.04 -11.47 -6.00
N PRO A 31 -12.82 -12.50 -5.60
CA PRO A 31 -12.54 -13.26 -4.39
C PRO A 31 -11.09 -13.79 -4.38
N GLY A 32 -10.39 -13.60 -3.27
CA GLY A 32 -9.00 -14.06 -3.09
C GLY A 32 -7.92 -13.14 -3.68
N LYS A 33 -8.26 -12.14 -4.49
CA LYS A 33 -7.24 -11.27 -5.12
C LYS A 33 -6.41 -10.47 -4.11
N ALA A 34 -7.05 -9.92 -3.07
CA ALA A 34 -6.32 -9.21 -2.01
C ALA A 34 -5.34 -10.13 -1.25
N GLU A 35 -5.72 -11.39 -1.05
CA GLU A 35 -4.87 -12.42 -0.44
C GLU A 35 -3.68 -12.79 -1.36
N GLU A 36 -3.93 -12.93 -2.66
CA GLU A 36 -2.88 -13.20 -3.65
C GLU A 36 -1.86 -12.06 -3.72
N ILE A 37 -2.34 -10.80 -3.73
CA ILE A 37 -1.47 -9.62 -3.69
C ILE A 37 -0.61 -9.61 -2.41
N ALA A 38 -1.22 -9.88 -1.25
CA ALA A 38 -0.50 -9.97 0.01
C ALA A 38 0.56 -11.08 0.00
N SER A 39 0.21 -12.25 -0.55
CA SER A 39 1.11 -13.39 -0.70
C SER A 39 2.32 -13.06 -1.58
N ILE A 40 2.10 -12.42 -2.73
CA ILE A 40 3.18 -11.97 -3.62
C ILE A 40 4.11 -10.99 -2.90
N MET A 41 3.57 -10.04 -2.14
CA MET A 41 4.38 -9.09 -1.37
C MET A 41 5.30 -9.81 -0.36
N VAL A 42 4.74 -10.73 0.43
CA VAL A 42 5.53 -11.48 1.42
C VAL A 42 6.55 -12.39 0.76
N HIS A 43 6.20 -13.07 -0.34
CA HIS A 43 7.15 -13.87 -1.11
C HIS A 43 8.31 -13.03 -1.66
N ASN A 44 8.06 -11.79 -2.09
CA ASN A 44 9.14 -10.90 -2.52
C ASN A 44 10.09 -10.57 -1.36
N TRP A 45 9.58 -10.39 -0.14
CA TRP A 45 10.42 -10.19 1.04
C TRP A 45 11.22 -11.45 1.40
N GLU A 46 10.63 -12.63 1.29
CA GLU A 46 11.34 -13.90 1.50
C GLU A 46 12.48 -14.07 0.50
N MET A 47 12.24 -13.78 -0.78
CA MET A 47 13.27 -13.82 -1.82
C MET A 47 14.39 -12.82 -1.56
N ALA A 48 14.05 -11.59 -1.16
CA ALA A 48 15.03 -10.57 -0.81
C ALA A 48 15.87 -10.99 0.40
N HIS A 49 15.23 -11.51 1.45
CA HIS A 49 15.91 -12.06 2.63
C HIS A 49 16.89 -13.16 2.25
N GLN A 50 16.46 -14.14 1.44
CA GLN A 50 17.30 -15.24 0.99
C GLN A 50 18.51 -14.73 0.18
N LEU A 51 18.29 -13.80 -0.74
CA LEU A 51 19.37 -13.24 -1.57
C LEU A 51 20.41 -12.51 -0.71
N VAL A 52 19.96 -11.65 0.20
CA VAL A 52 20.86 -10.85 1.06
C VAL A 52 21.65 -11.75 2.01
N THR A 53 20.98 -12.67 2.70
CA THR A 53 21.62 -13.54 3.69
C THR A 53 22.56 -14.57 3.04
N ALA A 54 22.25 -15.05 1.83
CA ALA A 54 23.16 -15.91 1.06
C ALA A 54 24.47 -15.21 0.66
N ASN A 55 24.48 -13.87 0.65
CA ASN A 55 25.65 -13.04 0.36
C ASN A 55 26.26 -12.42 1.63
N GLY A 56 25.92 -12.92 2.82
CA GLY A 56 26.49 -12.50 4.09
C GLY A 56 25.96 -11.17 4.63
N GLY A 57 24.88 -10.63 4.05
CA GLY A 57 24.20 -9.44 4.55
C GLY A 57 23.12 -9.77 5.57
N GLU A 58 22.64 -8.74 6.25
CA GLU A 58 21.45 -8.78 7.11
C GLU A 58 20.28 -8.12 6.39
N PHE A 59 19.10 -8.73 6.45
CA PHE A 59 17.88 -8.23 5.83
C PHE A 59 16.80 -8.07 6.88
N ILE A 60 16.15 -6.91 6.87
CA ILE A 60 14.97 -6.63 7.68
C ILE A 60 13.89 -6.10 6.74
N ALA A 61 12.73 -6.75 6.73
CA ALA A 61 11.53 -6.22 6.08
C ALA A 61 10.69 -5.45 7.10
N ILE A 62 10.16 -4.31 6.68
CA ILE A 62 9.32 -3.46 7.51
C ILE A 62 7.95 -3.36 6.87
N LEU A 63 6.91 -3.80 7.59
CA LEU A 63 5.55 -3.43 7.23
C LEU A 63 5.28 -2.02 7.73
N GLN A 64 5.37 -1.06 6.80
CA GLN A 64 5.28 0.36 7.10
C GLN A 64 3.90 0.76 7.66
N PRO A 65 3.86 1.77 8.54
CA PRO A 65 2.60 2.44 8.88
C PRO A 65 1.99 3.11 7.66
N ALA A 66 0.66 3.20 7.65
CA ALA A 66 -0.10 3.90 6.62
C ALA A 66 -1.30 4.60 7.26
N ALA A 67 -1.78 5.69 6.65
CA ALA A 67 -2.83 6.54 7.23
C ALA A 67 -4.18 5.80 7.44
N PHE A 68 -4.36 4.68 6.75
CA PHE A 68 -5.55 3.82 6.86
C PHE A 68 -5.45 2.74 7.93
N ILE A 69 -4.28 2.56 8.54
CA ILE A 69 -3.96 1.43 9.41
C ILE A 69 -3.62 1.97 10.80
N GLY A 70 -4.16 1.32 11.84
CA GLY A 70 -3.98 1.78 13.22
C GLY A 70 -4.95 2.90 13.59
N SER A 71 -4.50 3.81 14.43
CA SER A 71 -5.26 4.97 14.94
C SER A 71 -4.50 6.31 14.78
N PRO A 72 -3.95 6.64 13.60
CA PRO A 72 -3.26 7.90 13.40
C PRO A 72 -4.22 9.09 13.31
N LYS A 73 -3.72 10.29 13.63
CA LYS A 73 -4.46 11.55 13.42
C LYS A 73 -4.45 11.96 11.94
N VAL A 74 -5.60 11.79 11.28
CA VAL A 74 -5.77 11.95 9.82
C VAL A 74 -6.98 12.78 9.43
N ASP A 75 -7.61 13.50 10.38
CA ASP A 75 -8.79 14.34 10.15
C ASP A 75 -8.54 15.52 9.20
N HIS A 76 -7.28 15.88 8.97
CA HIS A 76 -6.88 16.86 7.95
C HIS A 76 -6.85 16.30 6.53
N LEU A 77 -6.88 14.98 6.37
CA LEU A 77 -6.78 14.29 5.09
C LEU A 77 -8.17 13.92 4.55
N LYS A 78 -8.29 13.94 3.22
CA LYS A 78 -9.47 13.43 2.52
C LYS A 78 -9.08 12.19 1.77
N PHE A 79 -9.83 11.12 1.97
CA PHE A 79 -9.53 9.82 1.39
C PHE A 79 -10.64 9.33 0.48
N ASP A 80 -10.23 8.62 -0.57
CA ASP A 80 -11.12 7.80 -1.37
C ASP A 80 -11.46 6.51 -0.57
N GLU A 81 -12.76 6.28 -0.36
CA GLU A 81 -13.24 5.17 0.44
C GLU A 81 -13.02 3.81 -0.23
N ALA A 82 -13.06 3.75 -1.57
CA ALA A 82 -12.76 2.53 -2.31
C ALA A 82 -11.25 2.22 -2.19
N PHE A 83 -10.39 3.22 -2.28
CA PHE A 83 -8.96 3.06 -2.05
C PHE A 83 -8.69 2.51 -0.65
N ARG A 84 -9.26 3.14 0.38
CA ARG A 84 -9.11 2.74 1.78
C ARG A 84 -9.48 1.28 1.99
N LYS A 85 -10.63 0.84 1.49
CA LYS A 85 -11.09 -0.56 1.62
C LYS A 85 -10.14 -1.55 0.95
N ASN A 86 -9.69 -1.26 -0.26
CA ASN A 86 -8.76 -2.11 -0.99
C ASN A 86 -7.41 -2.19 -0.27
N PHE A 87 -6.91 -1.06 0.23
CA PHE A 87 -5.65 -0.97 0.94
C PHE A 87 -5.67 -1.76 2.25
N MET A 88 -6.71 -1.56 3.07
CA MET A 88 -6.88 -2.28 4.34
C MET A 88 -7.00 -3.78 4.13
N ALA A 89 -7.74 -4.24 3.13
CA ALA A 89 -7.90 -5.67 2.86
C ALA A 89 -6.56 -6.36 2.56
N VAL A 90 -5.70 -5.73 1.77
CA VAL A 90 -4.35 -6.27 1.50
C VAL A 90 -3.52 -6.28 2.78
N TYR A 91 -3.54 -5.20 3.57
CA TYR A 91 -2.81 -5.13 4.85
C TYR A 91 -3.25 -6.20 5.85
N ASP A 92 -4.55 -6.47 5.96
CA ASP A 92 -5.08 -7.51 6.84
C ASP A 92 -4.53 -8.90 6.45
N HIS A 93 -4.48 -9.20 5.15
CA HIS A 93 -3.89 -10.44 4.66
C HIS A 93 -2.37 -10.51 4.88
N ILE A 94 -1.63 -9.42 4.69
CA ILE A 94 -0.19 -9.39 5.00
C ILE A 94 0.01 -9.69 6.49
N ARG A 95 -0.68 -8.99 7.40
CA ARG A 95 -0.54 -9.19 8.84
C ARG A 95 -0.92 -10.60 9.28
N LYS A 96 -1.95 -11.19 8.65
CA LYS A 96 -2.30 -12.59 8.85
C LYS A 96 -1.13 -13.50 8.49
N ILE A 97 -0.56 -13.38 7.29
CA ILE A 97 0.59 -14.18 6.85
C ILE A 97 1.78 -14.01 7.82
N LEU A 98 2.10 -12.77 8.21
CA LEU A 98 3.19 -12.49 9.14
C LEU A 98 2.98 -13.15 10.50
N SER A 99 1.74 -13.12 11.03
CA SER A 99 1.40 -13.76 12.29
C SER A 99 1.50 -15.29 12.25
N GLU A 100 1.16 -15.90 11.11
CA GLU A 100 1.20 -17.35 10.92
C GLU A 100 2.63 -17.86 10.72
N LYS A 101 3.47 -17.08 10.03
CA LYS A 101 4.86 -17.45 9.70
C LYS A 101 5.86 -17.09 10.79
N ASN A 102 5.58 -16.03 11.57
CA ASN A 102 6.43 -15.55 12.65
C ASN A 102 7.90 -15.32 12.22
N TYR A 103 8.09 -14.55 11.14
CA TYR A 103 9.42 -14.26 10.60
C TYR A 103 10.23 -13.38 11.57
N PRO A 104 11.43 -13.82 12.01
CA PRO A 104 12.26 -13.04 12.95
C PRO A 104 12.90 -11.80 12.32
N TRP A 105 12.89 -11.71 10.97
CA TRP A 105 13.47 -10.63 10.18
C TRP A 105 12.40 -9.67 9.62
N VAL A 106 11.16 -9.75 10.12
CA VAL A 106 10.08 -8.83 9.75
C VAL A 106 9.64 -8.02 10.97
N VAL A 107 9.52 -6.71 10.81
CA VAL A 107 9.01 -5.79 11.83
C VAL A 107 7.67 -5.21 11.36
N ASP A 108 6.61 -5.45 12.14
CA ASP A 108 5.30 -4.81 11.95
C ASP A 108 5.30 -3.44 12.62
N MET A 109 5.51 -2.37 11.82
CA MET A 109 5.50 -0.99 12.29
C MET A 109 4.15 -0.29 12.05
N THR A 110 3.07 -1.04 11.78
CA THR A 110 1.78 -0.45 11.41
C THR A 110 1.20 0.51 12.44
N LYS A 111 1.63 0.40 13.71
CA LYS A 111 1.19 1.25 14.83
C LYS A 111 2.18 2.35 15.22
N ALA A 112 3.30 2.49 14.50
CA ALA A 112 4.33 3.47 14.84
C ALA A 112 3.81 4.92 14.84
N PHE A 113 2.69 5.19 14.17
CA PHE A 113 2.06 6.51 14.10
C PHE A 113 0.68 6.58 14.78
N ASP A 114 0.39 5.68 15.73
CA ASP A 114 -0.80 5.74 16.60
C ASP A 114 -0.64 6.87 17.65
N HIS A 115 -0.51 8.11 17.16
CA HIS A 115 -0.23 9.33 17.92
C HIS A 115 -1.23 10.44 17.60
N ASP A 116 -1.46 11.34 18.57
CA ASP A 116 -2.31 12.53 18.40
C ASP A 116 -1.57 13.70 17.71
N GLU A 117 -0.81 13.38 16.66
CA GLU A 117 -0.02 14.34 15.87
C GLU A 117 -0.30 14.19 14.37
N TYR A 118 -0.35 15.32 13.66
CA TYR A 118 -0.49 15.35 12.21
C TYR A 118 0.83 14.94 11.53
N ILE A 119 1.01 13.62 11.34
CA ILE A 119 2.23 13.02 10.79
C ILE A 119 2.13 12.84 9.27
N TYR A 120 0.96 12.45 8.77
CA TYR A 120 0.78 12.10 7.37
C TYR A 120 0.58 13.33 6.49
N ILE A 121 1.26 13.35 5.34
CA ILE A 121 1.04 14.32 4.25
C ILE A 121 -0.02 13.78 3.29
N ASP A 122 -0.04 12.46 3.08
CA ASP A 122 -1.06 11.71 2.34
C ASP A 122 -1.22 10.29 2.94
N PHE A 123 -1.66 9.30 2.17
CA PHE A 123 -1.91 7.97 2.71
C PHE A 123 -0.65 7.19 3.16
N CYS A 124 0.54 7.55 2.68
CA CYS A 124 1.79 6.84 3.03
C CYS A 124 3.02 7.74 3.25
N HIS A 125 3.01 8.99 2.79
CA HIS A 125 4.12 9.92 3.01
C HIS A 125 3.94 10.67 4.33
N VAL A 126 5.06 10.93 5.01
CA VAL A 126 5.07 11.57 6.33
C VAL A 126 5.94 12.82 6.38
N SER A 127 5.61 13.68 7.33
CA SER A 127 6.38 14.87 7.69
C SER A 127 7.72 14.49 8.37
N PRO A 128 8.65 15.44 8.52
CA PRO A 128 9.94 15.18 9.18
C PRO A 128 9.84 14.61 10.60
N ASN A 129 8.84 15.00 11.39
CA ASN A 129 8.61 14.39 12.72
C ASN A 129 8.17 12.92 12.61
N GLY A 130 7.40 12.54 11.59
CA GLY A 130 7.09 11.13 11.31
C GLY A 130 8.34 10.30 11.04
N ASN A 131 9.27 10.82 10.22
CA ASN A 131 10.54 10.14 9.98
C ASN A 131 11.37 9.98 11.27
N ALA A 132 11.34 10.97 12.17
CA ALA A 132 12.05 10.87 13.45
C ALA A 132 11.46 9.76 14.35
N LEU A 133 10.13 9.66 14.41
CA LEU A 133 9.44 8.61 15.19
C LEU A 133 9.77 7.19 14.74
N ILE A 134 9.98 6.97 13.42
CA ILE A 134 10.39 5.66 12.91
C ILE A 134 11.76 5.24 13.44
N VAL A 135 12.72 6.18 13.50
CA VAL A 135 14.07 5.91 14.00
C VAL A 135 14.05 5.47 15.46
N ASP A 136 13.19 6.08 16.28
CA ASP A 136 13.06 5.73 17.70
C ASP A 136 12.32 4.39 17.94
N THR A 137 11.69 3.83 16.90
CA THR A 137 10.89 2.59 16.98
C THR A 137 11.65 1.35 16.46
N LEU A 138 12.78 1.53 15.76
CA LEU A 138 13.67 0.46 15.27
C LEU A 138 14.75 0.11 16.29
#